data_AF-A0A1B3PQ83-F1
#
_entry.id   AF-A0A1B3PQ83-F1
#
_cell.length_a   1.000
_cell.length_b   1.000
_cell.length_c   1.000
_cell.angle_alpha   90.00
_cell.angle_beta   90.00
_cell.angle_gamma   90.00
#
_symmetry.space_group_name_H-M   'P 1'
#
loop_
_entity.id
_entity.type
_entity.pdbx_description
1 polymer ?
#
loop_
_entity_poly.entity_id
_entity_poly.type
_entity_poly.pdbx_seq_one_letter_code
_entity_poly.pdbx_strand_id
1 'polypeptide(L)' 'MNPSVAPTELIATFKRAQADAAHKFGLIKAAADKGPKAIQAASDTAAKAAKRRDSFAKKLAQLGVKVED' A
#
# COMPACT_ATOMS: atom_id res chain seq x y z
N MET A 1 -4.73 -29.63 -8.59
CA MET A 1 -4.13 -29.58 -7.24
C MET A 1 -2.89 -28.70 -7.37
N ASN A 2 -2.85 -27.44 -6.91
CA ASN A 2 -2.98 -26.97 -5.53
C ASN A 2 -3.58 -25.54 -5.45
N PRO A 3 -4.71 -25.31 -4.76
CA PRO A 3 -5.25 -23.96 -4.56
C PRO A 3 -4.63 -23.20 -3.35
N SER A 4 -3.54 -23.68 -2.76
CA SER A 4 -3.05 -23.18 -1.44
C SER A 4 -1.88 -22.19 -1.50
N VAL A 5 -1.32 -21.89 -2.68
CA VAL A 5 -0.17 -20.95 -2.82
C VAL A 5 -0.61 -19.47 -2.73
N ALA A 6 -1.89 -19.18 -3.00
CA ALA A 6 -2.41 -17.82 -3.15
C ALA A 6 -2.39 -16.93 -1.88
N PRO A 7 -2.66 -17.42 -0.64
CA PRO A 7 -2.75 -16.56 0.53
C PRO A 7 -1.41 -15.97 0.95
N THR A 8 -0.34 -16.78 0.99
CA THR A 8 0.97 -16.37 1.50
C THR A 8 1.64 -15.35 0.58
N GLU A 9 1.54 -15.54 -0.74
CA GLU A 9 2.05 -14.58 -1.73
C GLU A 9 1.25 -13.27 -1.71
N LEU A 10 -0.07 -13.34 -1.49
CA LEU A 10 -0.92 -12.18 -1.37
C LEU A 10 -0.63 -11.39 -0.08
N ILE A 11 -0.36 -12.07 1.04
CA ILE A 11 0.10 -11.44 2.29
C ILE A 11 1.45 -10.75 2.07
N ALA A 12 2.41 -11.42 1.43
CA ALA A 12 3.71 -10.82 1.12
C ALA A 12 3.57 -9.57 0.22
N THR A 13 2.66 -9.63 -0.75
CA THR A 13 2.33 -8.50 -1.63
C THR A 13 1.67 -7.36 -0.87
N PHE A 14 0.76 -7.66 0.05
CA PHE A 14 0.14 -6.68 0.93
C PHE A 14 1.18 -5.98 1.80
N LYS A 15 2.09 -6.72 2.45
CA LYS A 15 3.16 -6.14 3.28
C LYS A 15 4.08 -5.20 2.47
N ARG A 16 4.43 -5.58 1.24
CA ARG A 16 5.19 -4.69 0.33
C ARG A 16 4.40 -3.43 -0.03
N ALA A 17 3.09 -3.57 -0.30
CA ALA A 17 2.23 -2.42 -0.59
C ALA A 17 2.05 -1.50 0.62
N GLN A 18 2.01 -2.06 1.84
CA GLN A 18 1.97 -1.30 3.10
C GLN A 18 3.26 -0.50 3.29
N ALA A 19 4.43 -1.14 3.11
CA ALA A 19 5.73 -0.46 3.18
C ALA A 19 5.87 0.63 2.11
N ASP A 20 5.42 0.37 0.87
CA ASP A 20 5.41 1.35 -0.22
C ASP A 20 4.52 2.56 0.11
N ALA A 21 3.32 2.32 0.65
CA ALA A 21 2.43 3.39 1.07
C ALA A 21 3.08 4.23 2.18
N ALA A 22 3.60 3.60 3.23
CA ALA A 22 4.29 4.28 4.33
C ALA A 22 5.48 5.13 3.84
N HIS A 23 6.30 4.57 2.95
CA HIS A 23 7.43 5.28 2.35
C HIS A 23 6.96 6.51 1.56
N LYS A 24 5.94 6.37 0.71
CA LYS A 24 5.40 7.49 -0.09
C LYS A 24 4.74 8.57 0.77
N PHE A 25 4.09 8.20 1.87
CA PHE A 25 3.63 9.18 2.86
C PHE A 25 4.80 9.93 3.50
N GLY A 26 5.91 9.24 3.79
CA GLY A 26 7.15 9.88 4.26
C GLY A 26 7.72 10.91 3.27
N LEU A 27 7.64 10.62 1.96
CA LEU A 27 8.11 11.53 0.91
C LEU A 27 7.33 12.85 0.82
N ILE A 28 6.10 12.93 1.36
CA ILE A 28 5.35 14.19 1.42
C ILE A 28 6.11 15.23 2.24
N LYS A 29 6.71 14.82 3.36
CA LYS A 29 7.53 15.72 4.19
C LYS A 29 8.75 16.21 3.43
N ALA A 30 9.43 15.32 2.70
CA ALA A 30 10.57 15.69 1.86
C ALA A 30 10.18 16.56 0.65
N ALA A 31 8.91 16.55 0.24
CA ALA A 31 8.39 17.42 -0.81
C ALA A 31 8.07 18.83 -0.30
N ALA A 32 8.06 19.07 1.02
CA ALA A 32 7.75 20.37 1.60
C ALA A 32 8.71 21.46 1.12
N ASP A 33 10.00 21.15 1.04
CA ASP A 33 11.05 22.08 0.59
C ASP A 33 10.96 22.43 -0.91
N LYS A 34 10.13 21.69 -1.67
CA LYS A 34 9.95 21.86 -3.12
C LYS A 34 8.68 22.64 -3.48
N GLY A 35 7.89 23.03 -2.48
CA GLY A 35 6.68 23.85 -2.64
C GLY A 35 5.38 23.06 -2.90
N PRO A 36 4.24 23.76 -3.00
CA PRO A 36 2.91 23.16 -2.90
C PRO A 36 2.59 22.17 -4.03
N LYS A 37 3.08 22.41 -5.25
CA LYS A 37 2.89 21.46 -6.37
C LYS A 37 3.59 20.12 -6.12
N ALA A 38 4.77 20.14 -5.51
CA ALA A 38 5.51 18.92 -5.17
C ALA A 38 4.81 18.15 -4.05
N ILE A 39 4.29 18.86 -3.03
CA ILE A 39 3.49 18.27 -1.96
C ILE A 39 2.24 17.59 -2.55
N GLN A 40 1.53 18.26 -3.46
CA GLN A 40 0.35 17.71 -4.13
C GLN A 40 0.69 16.41 -4.89
N ALA A 41 1.75 16.43 -5.71
CA ALA A 41 2.17 15.26 -6.48
C ALA A 41 2.60 14.08 -5.58
N ALA A 42 3.31 14.36 -4.47
CA ALA A 42 3.69 13.36 -3.48
C ALA A 42 2.45 12.78 -2.78
N SER A 43 1.48 13.64 -2.44
CA SER A 43 0.22 13.25 -1.80
C SER A 43 -0.64 12.37 -2.71
N ASP A 44 -0.77 12.73 -3.99
CA ASP A 44 -1.50 11.92 -4.98
C ASP A 44 -0.84 10.54 -5.18
N THR A 45 0.50 10.50 -5.14
CA THR A 45 1.27 9.26 -5.25
C THR A 45 1.09 8.37 -4.02
N ALA A 46 1.13 8.95 -2.82
CA ALA A 46 0.85 8.25 -1.56
C ALA A 46 -0.59 7.71 -1.52
N ALA A 47 -1.57 8.51 -1.95
CA ALA A 47 -2.97 8.11 -2.04
C ALA A 47 -3.18 6.93 -3.00
N LYS A 48 -2.51 6.91 -4.16
CA LYS A 48 -2.55 5.77 -5.09
C LYS A 48 -1.93 4.52 -4.48
N ALA A 49 -0.84 4.64 -3.73
CA ALA A 49 -0.22 3.51 -3.04
C ALA A 49 -1.11 2.96 -1.92
N ALA A 50 -1.75 3.83 -1.14
CA ALA A 50 -2.74 3.44 -0.13
C ALA A 50 -3.90 2.65 -0.77
N LYS A 51 -4.47 3.13 -1.89
CA LYS A 51 -5.51 2.39 -2.62
C LYS A 51 -5.06 1.00 -3.08
N ARG A 52 -3.78 0.83 -3.47
CA ARG A 52 -3.24 -0.49 -3.83
C ARG A 52 -3.15 -1.41 -2.60
N ARG A 53 -2.65 -0.89 -1.47
CA ARG A 53 -2.65 -1.61 -0.18
C ARG A 53 -4.07 -2.07 0.18
N ASP A 54 -5.04 -1.17 0.12
CA ASP A 54 -6.43 -1.45 0.50
C ASP A 54 -7.09 -2.47 -0.43
N SER A 55 -6.73 -2.46 -1.73
CA SER A 55 -7.19 -3.49 -2.67
C SER A 55 -6.67 -4.88 -2.30
N PHE A 56 -5.41 -5.01 -1.88
CA PHE A 56 -4.87 -6.27 -1.38
C PHE A 56 -5.48 -6.68 -0.04
N ALA A 57 -5.70 -5.73 0.88
CA ALA A 57 -6.41 -5.97 2.13
C ALA A 57 -7.81 -6.54 1.89
N LYS A 58 -8.56 -5.97 0.93
CA LYS A 58 -9.89 -6.46 0.55
C LYS A 58 -9.82 -7.88 -0.01
N LYS A 59 -8.83 -8.20 -0.85
CA LYS A 59 -8.64 -9.57 -1.36
C LYS A 59 -8.31 -10.55 -0.22
N LEU A 60 -7.49 -10.15 0.75
CA LEU A 60 -7.18 -10.98 1.92
C LEU A 60 -8.42 -11.20 2.81
N ALA A 61 -9.21 -10.16 3.04
CA ALA A 61 -10.47 -10.26 3.77
C ALA A 61 -11.48 -11.20 3.10
N GLN A 62 -11.58 -11.16 1.76
CA GLN A 62 -12.42 -12.11 1.00
C GLN A 62 -11.97 -13.57 1.14
N LEU A 63 -10.69 -13.81 1.41
CA LEU A 63 -10.12 -15.13 1.69
C LEU A 63 -10.22 -15.52 3.17
N GLY A 64 -10.85 -14.69 4.02
CA GLY A 64 -10.91 -14.91 5.47
C GLY A 64 -9.59 -14.66 6.20
N VAL A 65 -8.57 -14.14 5.50
CA VAL A 65 -7.28 -13.80 6.09
C VAL A 65 -7.35 -12.41 6.70
N LYS A 66 -7.40 -12.35 8.03
CA LYS A 66 -7.17 -11.10 8.76
C LYS A 66 -5.68 -10.78 8.72
N VAL A 67 -5.33 -9.70 8.04
CA VAL A 67 -4.03 -9.05 8.15
C VAL A 67 -4.22 -7.95 9.19
N GLU A 68 -3.51 -8.07 10.31
CA GLU A 68 -3.41 -6.99 11.30
C GLU A 68 -2.62 -5.84 10.66
N ASP A 69 -3.14 -4.62 10.83
CA ASP A 69 -2.54 -3.38 10.29
C ASP A 69 -1.25 -3.04 11.06
#